data_AF-A0A1T3CKJ1-F1
#
_entry.id   AF-A0A1T3CKJ1-F1
#
_cell.length_a   1.000
_cell.length_b   1.000
_cell.length_c   1.000
_cell.angle_alpha   90.00
_cell.angle_beta   90.00
_cell.angle_gamma   90.00
#
_symmetry.space_group_name_H-M   'P 1'
#
loop_
_entity.id
_entity.type
_entity.pdbx_description
1 polymer ?
#
loop_
_entity_poly.entity_id
_entity_poly.type
_entity_poly.pdbx_seq_one_letter_code
_entity_poly.pdbx_strand_id
1 'polypeptide(L)'
;MAHPNAQRALALLSPEEQSAVLKYYFVKDAKLSLASALLKRLAISRYCNIPFRSATAVRDARTKPVFLLPSGEEPLLFNVTHQHGVVVLFGAYKPPPGVAIGTDIVCPGERRDRDVKHIQTQGWPSFIGMHSEVLSPLEVSRMRGLPFPLHQPQKLLDYFYANWCLREAYVKMTGEALLAPWLHDLEMRYFAPPGEVPPEGADKTLEVWFKGEKLTDVDVKLDWALGNEYMISTVVRRGEKGEVLDVPEPQSLDLEETLASAEALLEELGE
;
A
#
# COMPACT_ATOMS: atom_id res chain seq x y z
N MET A 1 15.78 -10.24 24.86
CA MET A 1 15.15 -11.57 24.70
C MET A 1 14.17 -11.46 23.55
N ALA A 2 14.29 -12.30 22.52
CA ALA A 2 13.28 -12.36 21.47
C ALA A 2 11.97 -12.88 22.07
N HIS A 3 10.85 -12.25 21.75
CA HIS A 3 9.52 -12.72 22.14
C HIS A 3 9.30 -14.12 21.54
N PRO A 4 8.71 -15.10 22.24
CA PRO A 4 8.55 -16.48 21.74
C PRO A 4 7.98 -16.55 20.31
N ASN A 5 6.99 -15.70 20.03
CA ASN A 5 6.31 -15.61 18.74
C ASN A 5 7.23 -15.09 17.63
N ALA A 6 8.22 -14.23 17.95
CA ALA A 6 9.17 -13.72 16.96
C ALA A 6 10.19 -14.77 16.52
N GLN A 7 10.64 -15.63 17.43
CA GLN A 7 11.53 -16.74 17.07
C GLN A 7 10.79 -17.80 16.24
N ARG A 8 9.55 -18.14 16.64
CA ARG A 8 8.66 -19.04 15.90
C ARG A 8 8.39 -18.53 14.48
N ALA A 9 8.04 -17.24 14.35
CA ALA A 9 7.88 -16.55 13.07
C ALA A 9 9.15 -16.59 12.20
N LEU A 10 10.33 -16.32 12.77
CA LEU A 10 11.59 -16.34 12.02
C LEU A 10 11.94 -17.74 11.51
N ALA A 11 11.62 -18.80 12.26
CA ALA A 11 11.88 -20.18 11.86
C ALA A 11 11.10 -20.64 10.62
N LEU A 12 10.03 -19.91 10.28
CA LEU A 12 9.20 -20.13 9.09
C LEU A 12 9.75 -19.45 7.82
N LEU A 13 10.77 -18.60 7.96
CA LEU A 13 11.38 -17.86 6.85
C LEU A 13 12.65 -18.54 6.32
N SER A 14 13.00 -18.25 5.06
CA SER A 14 14.28 -18.69 4.48
C SER A 14 15.47 -17.97 5.14
N PRO A 15 16.71 -18.50 5.04
CA PRO A 15 17.90 -17.82 5.55
C PRO A 15 18.10 -16.39 5.01
N GLU A 16 17.77 -16.17 3.73
CA GLU A 16 17.84 -14.87 3.07
C GLU A 16 16.81 -13.89 3.65
N GLU A 17 15.58 -14.35 3.88
CA GLU A 17 14.52 -13.57 4.49
C GLU A 17 14.83 -13.25 5.97
N GLN A 18 15.34 -14.22 6.72
CA GLN A 18 15.81 -14.00 8.09
C GLN A 18 16.91 -12.92 8.12
N SER A 19 17.89 -13.00 7.21
CA SER A 19 18.94 -11.99 7.09
C SER A 19 18.37 -10.60 6.75
N ALA A 20 17.36 -10.54 5.86
CA ALA A 20 16.68 -9.31 5.50
C ALA A 20 15.88 -8.69 6.66
N VAL A 21 15.33 -9.51 7.57
CA VAL A 21 14.65 -9.07 8.79
C VAL A 21 15.65 -8.57 9.84
N LEU A 22 16.73 -9.30 10.05
CA LEU A 22 17.69 -9.04 11.13
C LEU A 22 18.65 -7.87 10.84
N LYS A 23 18.70 -7.35 9.60
CA LYS A 23 19.55 -6.20 9.26
C LYS A 23 19.05 -4.86 9.80
N TYR A 24 17.77 -4.77 10.20
CA TYR A 24 17.18 -3.51 10.64
C TYR A 24 17.70 -3.12 12.02
N TYR A 25 18.08 -1.85 12.17
CA TYR A 25 18.52 -1.29 13.44
C TYR A 25 17.38 -1.20 14.46
N PHE A 26 16.19 -0.77 14.01
CA PHE A 26 15.03 -0.66 14.89
C PHE A 26 14.16 -1.93 14.83
N VAL A 27 13.79 -2.44 15.99
CA VAL A 27 12.94 -3.64 16.13
C VAL A 27 11.58 -3.49 15.44
N LYS A 28 11.00 -2.28 15.42
CA LYS A 28 9.72 -2.03 14.74
C LYS A 28 9.82 -2.30 13.23
N ASP A 29 10.94 -1.96 12.61
CA ASP A 29 11.15 -2.16 11.17
C ASP A 29 11.44 -3.63 10.87
N ALA A 30 12.19 -4.32 11.76
CA ALA A 30 12.36 -5.77 11.70
C ALA A 30 11.00 -6.51 11.79
N LYS A 31 10.10 -6.08 12.68
CA LYS A 31 8.74 -6.65 12.79
C LYS A 31 7.91 -6.48 11.52
N LEU A 32 7.92 -5.28 10.91
CA LEU A 32 7.25 -5.03 9.64
C LEU A 32 7.82 -5.91 8.52
N SER A 33 9.15 -6.04 8.46
CA SER A 33 9.82 -6.92 7.49
C SER A 33 9.45 -8.39 7.69
N LEU A 34 9.38 -8.86 8.93
CA LEU A 34 9.01 -10.23 9.29
C LEU A 34 7.56 -10.53 8.90
N ALA A 35 6.62 -9.65 9.28
CA ALA A 35 5.21 -9.78 8.93
C ALA A 35 4.99 -9.74 7.41
N SER A 36 5.73 -8.87 6.68
CA SER A 36 5.68 -8.82 5.22
C SER A 36 6.15 -10.13 4.57
N ALA A 37 7.24 -10.73 5.05
CA ALA A 37 7.73 -12.00 4.54
C ALA A 37 6.72 -13.14 4.78
N LEU A 38 6.18 -13.23 6.00
CA LEU A 38 5.17 -14.23 6.36
C LEU A 38 3.89 -14.10 5.54
N LEU A 39 3.37 -12.88 5.37
CA LEU A 39 2.11 -12.65 4.68
C LEU A 39 2.22 -13.01 3.19
N LYS A 40 3.36 -12.73 2.56
CA LYS A 40 3.63 -13.17 1.18
C LYS A 40 3.69 -14.69 1.09
N ARG A 41 4.45 -15.36 1.96
CA ARG A 41 4.55 -16.83 2.01
C ARG A 41 3.19 -17.48 2.20
N LEU A 42 2.41 -16.97 3.14
CA LEU A 42 1.05 -17.45 3.42
C LEU A 42 0.15 -17.32 2.19
N ALA A 43 0.15 -16.16 1.53
CA ALA A 43 -0.66 -15.94 0.33
C ALA A 43 -0.24 -16.88 -0.82
N ILE A 44 1.07 -16.99 -1.10
CA ILE A 44 1.59 -17.87 -2.14
C ILE A 44 1.23 -19.33 -1.85
N SER A 45 1.52 -19.80 -0.63
CA SER A 45 1.27 -21.19 -0.24
C SER A 45 -0.21 -21.54 -0.31
N ARG A 46 -1.07 -20.71 0.29
CA ARG A 46 -2.52 -20.94 0.35
C ARG A 46 -3.19 -20.94 -1.03
N TYR A 47 -2.88 -19.96 -1.88
CA TYR A 47 -3.59 -19.81 -3.15
C TYR A 47 -2.95 -20.57 -4.32
N CYS A 48 -1.62 -20.74 -4.30
CA CYS A 48 -0.91 -21.43 -5.38
C CYS A 48 -0.60 -22.90 -5.04
N ASN A 49 -0.97 -23.37 -3.85
CA ASN A 49 -0.70 -24.73 -3.37
C ASN A 49 0.80 -25.08 -3.44
N ILE A 50 1.63 -24.13 -3.01
CA ILE A 50 3.08 -24.27 -2.98
C ILE A 50 3.48 -24.61 -1.54
N PRO A 51 4.36 -25.62 -1.33
CA PRO A 51 4.90 -25.92 -0.02
C PRO A 51 5.38 -24.62 0.66
N PHE A 52 4.92 -24.36 1.88
CA PHE A 52 5.19 -23.12 2.61
C PHE A 52 6.67 -22.76 2.60
N ARG A 53 7.62 -23.69 2.81
CA ARG A 53 9.07 -23.37 2.78
C ARG A 53 9.56 -22.94 1.40
N SER A 54 8.87 -23.35 0.34
CA SER A 54 9.18 -22.99 -1.05
C SER A 54 8.38 -21.78 -1.57
N ALA A 55 7.37 -21.30 -0.82
CA ALA A 55 6.46 -20.22 -1.17
C ALA A 55 7.10 -18.82 -1.11
N THR A 56 8.22 -18.62 -1.78
CA THR A 56 9.05 -17.41 -1.66
C THR A 56 8.80 -16.46 -2.83
N ALA A 57 8.65 -15.17 -2.54
CA ALA A 57 8.58 -14.12 -3.56
C ALA A 57 9.97 -13.71 -4.05
N VAL A 58 10.11 -13.48 -5.35
CA VAL A 58 11.32 -12.92 -5.98
C VAL A 58 11.12 -11.43 -6.28
N ARG A 59 12.17 -10.74 -6.72
CA ARG A 59 12.07 -9.34 -7.17
C ARG A 59 12.09 -9.28 -8.69
N ASP A 60 11.18 -8.51 -9.27
CA ASP A 60 11.20 -8.20 -10.70
C ASP A 60 12.31 -7.20 -11.05
N ALA A 61 12.39 -6.82 -12.34
CA ALA A 61 13.36 -5.85 -12.84
C ALA A 61 13.23 -4.45 -12.17
N ARG A 62 12.07 -4.13 -11.60
CA ARG A 62 11.78 -2.88 -10.90
C ARG A 62 11.81 -3.04 -9.38
N THR A 63 12.32 -4.17 -8.89
CA THR A 63 12.45 -4.55 -7.48
C THR A 63 11.14 -4.86 -6.74
N LYS A 64 9.99 -4.85 -7.43
CA LYS A 64 8.68 -5.22 -6.87
C LYS A 64 8.68 -6.71 -6.55
N PRO A 65 8.19 -7.13 -5.36
CA PRO A 65 8.06 -8.54 -5.05
C PRO A 65 6.96 -9.17 -5.93
N VAL A 66 7.29 -10.29 -6.57
CA VAL A 66 6.40 -11.08 -7.45
C VAL A 66 6.55 -12.56 -7.15
N PHE A 67 5.57 -13.37 -7.54
CA PHE A 67 5.65 -14.83 -7.45
C PHE A 67 5.50 -15.45 -8.83
N LEU A 68 6.56 -16.14 -9.29
CA LEU A 68 6.61 -16.79 -10.59
C LEU A 68 6.78 -18.29 -10.42
N LEU A 69 5.99 -19.06 -11.15
CA LEU A 69 6.21 -20.49 -11.31
C LEU A 69 7.44 -20.75 -12.20
N PRO A 70 8.03 -21.95 -12.17
CA PRO A 70 9.11 -22.32 -13.10
C PRO A 70 8.74 -22.20 -14.58
N SER A 71 7.44 -22.25 -14.91
CA SER A 71 6.91 -21.99 -16.26
C SER A 71 7.00 -20.52 -16.69
N GLY A 72 7.29 -19.60 -15.77
CA GLY A 72 7.25 -18.16 -15.97
C GLY A 72 5.88 -17.53 -15.72
N GLU A 73 4.86 -18.33 -15.40
CA GLU A 73 3.52 -17.82 -15.07
C GLU A 73 3.50 -17.12 -13.71
N GLU A 74 2.71 -16.05 -13.60
CA GLU A 74 2.39 -15.34 -12.35
C GLU A 74 0.96 -15.67 -11.91
N PRO A 75 0.71 -16.82 -11.24
CA PRO A 75 -0.63 -17.21 -10.84
C PRO A 75 -1.21 -16.36 -9.69
N LEU A 76 -0.36 -15.62 -8.98
CA LEU A 76 -0.77 -14.74 -7.90
C LEU A 76 -0.07 -13.40 -8.08
N LEU A 77 -0.83 -12.41 -8.54
CA LEU A 77 -0.41 -11.03 -8.57
C LEU A 77 -0.65 -10.44 -7.18
N PHE A 78 0.34 -9.76 -6.59
CA PHE A 78 0.17 -9.09 -5.31
C PHE A 78 0.97 -7.78 -5.18
N ASN A 79 0.55 -6.96 -4.24
CA ASN A 79 1.27 -5.77 -3.80
C ASN A 79 1.28 -5.72 -2.27
N VAL A 80 2.36 -5.21 -1.68
CA VAL A 80 2.53 -5.16 -0.22
C VAL A 80 2.91 -3.74 0.18
N THR A 81 2.28 -3.27 1.26
CA THR A 81 2.60 -2.00 1.90
C THR A 81 2.64 -2.17 3.41
N HIS A 82 3.31 -1.26 4.10
CA HIS A 82 3.34 -1.25 5.55
C HIS A 82 3.55 0.16 6.09
N GLN A 83 2.87 0.50 7.19
CA GLN A 83 3.14 1.71 7.93
C GLN A 83 2.73 1.51 9.39
N HIS A 84 3.50 2.11 10.30
CA HIS A 84 3.19 2.21 11.73
C HIS A 84 2.74 0.90 12.42
N GLY A 85 3.36 -0.23 12.09
CA GLY A 85 3.06 -1.52 12.72
C GLY A 85 2.03 -2.38 11.99
N VAL A 86 1.47 -1.89 10.88
CA VAL A 86 0.55 -2.65 10.02
C VAL A 86 1.23 -3.03 8.73
N VAL A 87 0.98 -4.26 8.26
CA VAL A 87 1.35 -4.75 6.93
C VAL A 87 0.08 -5.15 6.20
N VAL A 88 -0.05 -4.71 4.96
CA VAL A 88 -1.17 -5.06 4.08
C VAL A 88 -0.61 -5.78 2.86
N LEU A 89 -1.23 -6.91 2.50
CA LEU A 89 -1.05 -7.56 1.20
C LEU A 89 -2.38 -7.50 0.46
N PHE A 90 -2.35 -6.95 -0.74
CA PHE A 90 -3.47 -6.98 -1.68
C PHE A 90 -3.09 -7.90 -2.84
N GLY A 91 -3.92 -8.90 -3.13
CA GLY A 91 -3.60 -9.93 -4.12
C GLY A 91 -4.80 -10.38 -4.94
N ALA A 92 -4.51 -10.80 -6.17
CA ALA A 92 -5.46 -11.39 -7.11
C ALA A 92 -4.92 -12.74 -7.60
N TYR A 93 -5.68 -13.81 -7.36
CA TYR A 93 -5.35 -15.15 -7.82
C TYR A 93 -5.89 -15.40 -9.23
N LYS A 94 -5.04 -15.92 -10.12
CA LYS A 94 -5.29 -16.12 -11.55
C LYS A 94 -5.93 -14.89 -12.20
N PRO A 95 -5.28 -13.71 -12.10
CA PRO A 95 -5.83 -12.50 -12.66
C PRO A 95 -5.94 -12.61 -14.19
N PRO A 96 -6.95 -11.99 -14.81
CA PRO A 96 -6.99 -11.82 -16.26
C PRO A 96 -5.72 -11.15 -16.81
N PRO A 97 -5.32 -11.42 -18.06
CA PRO A 97 -4.20 -10.72 -18.70
C PRO A 97 -4.35 -9.20 -18.66
N GLY A 98 -3.24 -8.49 -18.46
CA GLY A 98 -3.18 -7.03 -18.41
C GLY A 98 -3.60 -6.40 -17.08
N VAL A 99 -4.17 -7.16 -16.15
CA VAL A 99 -4.49 -6.65 -14.81
C VAL A 99 -3.21 -6.28 -14.07
N ALA A 100 -3.22 -5.11 -13.43
CA ALA A 100 -2.18 -4.69 -12.49
C ALA A 100 -2.83 -4.19 -11.20
N ILE A 101 -2.20 -4.44 -10.05
CA ILE A 101 -2.71 -3.96 -8.76
C ILE A 101 -1.63 -3.27 -7.93
N GLY A 102 -2.08 -2.32 -7.12
CA GLY A 102 -1.28 -1.60 -6.14
C GLY A 102 -2.10 -1.29 -4.90
N THR A 103 -1.42 -1.19 -3.75
CA THR A 103 -2.05 -0.76 -2.51
C THR A 103 -1.09 0.12 -1.71
N ASP A 104 -1.65 1.06 -0.96
CA ASP A 104 -0.91 1.80 0.04
C ASP A 104 -1.72 1.94 1.33
N ILE A 105 -1.02 2.08 2.46
CA ILE A 105 -1.63 2.32 3.75
C ILE A 105 -0.90 3.49 4.39
N VAL A 106 -1.65 4.47 4.88
CA VAL A 106 -1.10 5.61 5.61
C VAL A 106 -1.66 5.70 7.02
N CYS A 107 -0.81 6.08 7.96
CA CYS A 107 -1.20 6.43 9.33
C CYS A 107 -0.99 7.93 9.55
N PRO A 108 -2.02 8.78 9.38
CA PRO A 108 -1.91 10.21 9.66
C PRO A 108 -1.46 10.50 11.09
N GLY A 109 -1.84 9.63 12.04
CA GLY A 109 -1.46 9.71 13.45
C GLY A 109 0.05 9.59 13.71
N GLU A 110 0.77 8.77 12.94
CA GLU A 110 2.19 8.47 13.18
C GLU A 110 3.08 9.72 13.19
N ARG A 111 2.77 10.68 12.33
CA ARG A 111 3.56 11.91 12.12
C ARG A 111 2.82 13.18 12.57
N ARG A 112 1.63 13.02 13.15
CA ARG A 112 0.71 14.12 13.48
C ARG A 112 1.40 15.25 14.23
N ASP A 113 2.05 14.96 15.36
CA ASP A 113 2.66 16.00 16.20
C ASP A 113 3.73 16.80 15.45
N ARG A 114 4.55 16.12 14.65
CA ARG A 114 5.60 16.73 13.84
C ARG A 114 5.00 17.62 12.76
N ASP A 115 4.02 17.10 12.02
CA ASP A 115 3.46 17.80 10.87
C ASP A 115 2.57 18.97 11.30
N VAL A 116 1.78 18.80 12.37
CA VAL A 116 1.03 19.89 13.01
C VAL A 116 1.98 20.99 13.48
N LYS A 117 3.09 20.62 14.15
CA LYS A 117 4.09 21.60 14.57
C LYS A 117 4.72 22.34 13.37
N HIS A 118 5.01 21.64 12.28
CA HIS A 118 5.52 22.28 11.05
C HIS A 118 4.50 23.27 10.50
N ILE A 119 3.23 22.88 10.37
CA ILE A 119 2.18 23.76 9.83
C ILE A 119 1.97 24.99 10.73
N GLN A 120 2.00 24.81 12.04
CA GLN A 120 1.85 25.92 13.00
C GLN A 120 3.03 26.88 12.99
N THR A 121 4.24 26.41 12.70
CA THR A 121 5.47 27.24 12.76
C THR A 121 5.92 27.80 11.42
N GLN A 122 5.74 27.03 10.33
CA GLN A 122 6.20 27.35 8.97
C GLN A 122 5.05 27.59 7.98
N GLY A 123 3.82 27.25 8.36
CA GLY A 123 2.63 27.41 7.53
C GLY A 123 2.37 26.23 6.59
N TRP A 124 1.10 26.11 6.18
CA TRP A 124 0.64 25.09 5.24
C TRP A 124 1.32 25.15 3.85
N PRO A 125 1.55 26.33 3.23
CA PRO A 125 2.24 26.39 1.94
C PRO A 125 3.67 25.84 1.98
N SER A 126 4.37 26.02 3.11
CA SER A 126 5.71 25.45 3.34
C SER A 126 5.62 23.92 3.42
N PHE A 127 4.65 23.39 4.17
CA PHE A 127 4.41 21.94 4.24
C PHE A 127 4.21 21.32 2.86
N ILE A 128 3.30 21.87 2.05
CA ILE A 128 3.07 21.38 0.67
C ILE A 128 4.31 21.55 -0.21
N GLY A 129 5.08 22.61 -0.02
CA GLY A 129 6.34 22.83 -0.74
C GLY A 129 7.37 21.72 -0.52
N MET A 130 7.42 21.09 0.66
CA MET A 130 8.33 19.96 0.92
C MET A 130 7.97 18.71 0.09
N HIS A 131 6.74 18.63 -0.42
CA HIS A 131 6.20 17.48 -1.13
C HIS A 131 5.96 17.74 -2.62
N SER A 132 6.31 18.93 -3.14
CA SER A 132 5.96 19.29 -4.52
C SER A 132 6.63 18.45 -5.59
N GLU A 133 7.78 17.81 -5.29
CA GLU A 133 8.49 16.93 -6.22
C GLU A 133 7.72 15.64 -6.56
N VAL A 134 6.77 15.23 -5.72
CA VAL A 134 5.98 14.01 -5.94
C VAL A 134 4.50 14.30 -6.24
N LEU A 135 4.10 15.57 -6.24
CA LEU A 135 2.75 16.02 -6.55
C LEU A 135 2.70 16.68 -7.93
N SER A 136 1.56 16.59 -8.61
CA SER A 136 1.31 17.41 -9.80
C SER A 136 1.18 18.90 -9.43
N PRO A 137 1.48 19.82 -10.37
CA PRO A 137 1.23 21.25 -10.17
C PRO A 137 -0.22 21.56 -9.77
N LEU A 138 -1.18 20.81 -10.32
CA LEU A 138 -2.60 20.95 -10.00
C LEU A 138 -2.91 20.56 -8.55
N GLU A 139 -2.41 19.42 -8.08
CA GLU A 139 -2.56 18.99 -6.69
C GLU A 139 -1.88 19.96 -5.73
N VAL A 140 -0.68 20.45 -6.05
CA VAL A 140 0.00 21.49 -5.24
C VAL A 140 -0.86 22.74 -5.12
N SER A 141 -1.41 23.22 -6.24
CA SER A 141 -2.29 24.39 -6.26
C SER A 141 -3.56 24.16 -5.42
N ARG A 142 -4.22 23.01 -5.59
CA ARG A 142 -5.44 22.66 -4.86
C ARG A 142 -5.19 22.48 -3.37
N MET A 143 -4.11 21.80 -3.00
CA MET A 143 -3.73 21.64 -1.59
C MET A 143 -3.50 22.99 -0.93
N ARG A 144 -2.76 23.91 -1.58
CA ARG A 144 -2.55 25.27 -1.06
C ARG A 144 -3.85 26.07 -0.95
N GLY A 145 -4.82 25.79 -1.82
CA GLY A 145 -6.14 26.45 -1.86
C GLY A 145 -7.24 25.79 -1.03
N LEU A 146 -6.92 24.79 -0.18
CA LEU A 146 -7.94 24.13 0.64
C LEU A 146 -8.69 25.15 1.51
N PRO A 147 -10.04 25.12 1.55
CA PRO A 147 -10.86 26.12 2.21
C PRO A 147 -10.95 25.91 3.74
N PHE A 148 -9.94 25.28 4.34
CA PHE A 148 -9.94 24.94 5.76
C PHE A 148 -9.10 25.95 6.54
N PRO A 149 -9.56 26.39 7.73
CA PRO A 149 -8.79 27.33 8.53
C PRO A 149 -7.43 26.75 8.94
N LEU A 150 -6.37 27.57 8.91
CA LEU A 150 -5.02 27.15 9.33
C LEU A 150 -4.94 26.70 10.79
N HIS A 151 -5.91 27.10 11.64
CA HIS A 151 -6.02 26.63 13.01
C HIS A 151 -6.59 25.20 13.11
N GLN A 152 -6.96 24.56 11.99
CA GLN A 152 -7.37 23.16 11.88
C GLN A 152 -6.37 22.35 11.04
N PRO A 153 -5.10 22.23 11.48
CA PRO A 153 -4.05 21.55 10.72
C PRO A 153 -4.37 20.06 10.49
N GLN A 154 -5.15 19.43 11.36
CA GLN A 154 -5.56 18.03 11.17
C GLN A 154 -6.35 17.85 9.88
N LYS A 155 -7.32 18.72 9.60
CA LYS A 155 -8.14 18.61 8.40
C LYS A 155 -7.33 18.79 7.13
N LEU A 156 -6.36 19.72 7.14
CA LEU A 156 -5.41 19.89 6.03
C LEU A 156 -4.58 18.62 5.82
N LEU A 157 -4.08 18.02 6.91
CA LEU A 157 -3.30 16.78 6.87
C LEU A 157 -4.12 15.59 6.38
N ASP A 158 -5.39 15.47 6.76
CA ASP A 158 -6.25 14.37 6.31
C ASP A 158 -6.37 14.37 4.78
N TYR A 159 -6.57 15.54 4.16
CA TYR A 159 -6.57 15.67 2.70
C TYR A 159 -5.22 15.35 2.07
N PHE A 160 -4.13 15.81 2.69
CA PHE A 160 -2.79 15.48 2.20
C PHE A 160 -2.52 13.97 2.24
N TYR A 161 -2.84 13.30 3.35
CA TYR A 161 -2.62 11.86 3.50
C TYR A 161 -3.56 11.03 2.62
N ALA A 162 -4.78 11.49 2.38
CA ALA A 162 -5.68 10.88 1.39
C ALA A 162 -5.05 10.91 -0.02
N ASN A 163 -4.58 12.08 -0.47
CA ASN A 163 -3.90 12.19 -1.77
C ASN A 163 -2.62 11.34 -1.81
N TRP A 164 -1.80 11.40 -0.76
CA TRP A 164 -0.58 10.61 -0.67
C TRP A 164 -0.85 9.12 -0.85
N CYS A 165 -1.81 8.58 -0.11
CA CYS A 165 -2.18 7.17 -0.16
C CYS A 165 -2.69 6.75 -1.54
N LEU A 166 -3.54 7.58 -2.16
CA LEU A 166 -4.02 7.37 -3.54
C LEU A 166 -2.87 7.28 -4.53
N ARG A 167 -1.94 8.24 -4.48
CA ARG A 167 -0.78 8.32 -5.39
C ARG A 167 0.17 7.16 -5.21
N GLU A 168 0.55 6.84 -3.98
CA GLU A 168 1.44 5.71 -3.67
C GLU A 168 0.85 4.39 -4.16
N ALA A 169 -0.45 4.15 -3.97
CA ALA A 169 -1.08 2.93 -4.45
C ALA A 169 -1.03 2.83 -5.99
N TYR A 170 -1.25 3.95 -6.70
CA TYR A 170 -1.13 3.99 -8.16
C TYR A 170 0.32 3.76 -8.62
N VAL A 171 1.29 4.42 -8.00
CA VAL A 171 2.72 4.25 -8.31
C VAL A 171 3.16 2.80 -8.06
N LYS A 172 2.73 2.19 -6.95
CA LYS A 172 3.00 0.79 -6.61
C LYS A 172 2.35 -0.20 -7.59
N MET A 173 1.20 0.16 -8.16
CA MET A 173 0.59 -0.61 -9.25
C MET A 173 1.52 -0.65 -10.47
N THR A 174 2.10 0.49 -10.87
CA THR A 174 3.03 0.57 -12.03
C THR A 174 4.40 -0.08 -11.78
N GLY A 175 4.82 -0.16 -10.51
CA GLY A 175 6.13 -0.69 -10.11
C GLY A 175 7.31 0.28 -10.27
N GLU A 176 7.10 1.55 -10.65
CA GLU A 176 8.21 2.49 -10.96
C GLU A 176 8.78 3.26 -9.75
N ALA A 177 8.18 3.08 -8.57
CA ALA A 177 8.52 3.79 -7.33
C ALA A 177 8.47 5.33 -7.45
N LEU A 178 8.79 6.05 -6.36
CA LEU A 178 8.75 7.52 -6.29
C LEU A 178 9.87 8.24 -7.05
N LEU A 179 10.59 7.56 -7.93
CA LEU A 179 11.62 8.17 -8.79
C LEU A 179 11.17 8.28 -10.25
N ALA A 180 9.91 7.93 -10.51
CA ALA A 180 9.31 8.07 -11.83
C ALA A 180 9.33 9.54 -12.29
N PRO A 181 9.90 9.88 -13.46
CA PRO A 181 9.95 11.26 -13.94
C PRO A 181 8.57 11.83 -14.27
N TRP A 182 7.56 10.97 -14.40
CA TRP A 182 6.19 11.33 -14.76
C TRP A 182 5.30 11.61 -13.54
N LEU A 183 5.80 11.59 -12.30
CA LEU A 183 4.95 11.81 -11.11
C LEU A 183 4.15 13.11 -11.21
N HIS A 184 4.71 14.17 -11.77
CA HIS A 184 4.02 15.44 -11.98
C HIS A 184 2.86 15.37 -12.99
N ASP A 185 2.81 14.34 -13.83
CA ASP A 185 1.76 14.11 -14.82
C ASP A 185 0.60 13.27 -14.27
N LEU A 186 0.76 12.64 -13.10
CA LEU A 186 -0.30 11.92 -12.39
C LEU A 186 -1.11 12.91 -11.56
N GLU A 187 -2.43 12.84 -11.61
CA GLU A 187 -3.29 13.71 -10.81
C GLU A 187 -4.46 12.92 -10.21
N MET A 188 -4.68 13.10 -8.90
CA MET A 188 -5.91 12.71 -8.23
C MET A 188 -6.85 13.91 -8.20
N ARG A 189 -8.01 13.80 -8.85
CA ARG A 189 -9.04 14.85 -8.88
C ARG A 189 -10.27 14.41 -8.10
N TYR A 190 -10.97 15.39 -7.51
CA TYR A 190 -12.23 15.15 -6.78
C TYR A 190 -12.12 14.10 -5.66
N PHE A 191 -10.96 14.04 -4.99
CA PHE A 191 -10.75 13.16 -3.84
C PHE A 191 -11.11 13.87 -2.52
N ALA A 192 -11.43 13.06 -1.52
CA ALA A 192 -11.57 13.49 -0.14
C ALA A 192 -11.12 12.36 0.80
N PRO A 193 -10.77 12.65 2.05
CA PRO A 193 -10.68 11.63 3.10
C PRO A 193 -11.99 10.80 3.15
N PRO A 194 -11.93 9.51 3.53
CA PRO A 194 -13.13 8.68 3.53
C PRO A 194 -14.22 9.25 4.46
N GLY A 195 -15.45 9.33 3.96
CA GLY A 195 -16.60 9.93 4.65
C GLY A 195 -16.73 11.46 4.48
N GLU A 196 -15.79 12.11 3.80
CA GLU A 196 -15.88 13.53 3.44
C GLU A 196 -16.26 13.75 1.97
N VAL A 197 -16.58 15.00 1.64
CA VAL A 197 -16.93 15.46 0.29
C VAL A 197 -15.77 16.27 -0.27
N PRO A 198 -15.38 16.10 -1.56
CA PRO A 198 -14.28 16.86 -2.13
C PRO A 198 -14.59 18.38 -2.09
N PRO A 199 -13.61 19.23 -1.75
CA PRO A 199 -13.77 20.68 -1.67
C PRO A 199 -14.20 21.34 -2.99
N GLU A 200 -13.89 20.68 -4.11
CA GLU A 200 -14.31 21.05 -5.46
C GLU A 200 -15.01 19.86 -6.12
N GLY A 201 -16.02 20.14 -6.95
CA GLY A 201 -16.77 19.08 -7.65
C GLY A 201 -17.44 18.10 -6.69
N ALA A 202 -18.21 18.62 -5.73
CA ALA A 202 -18.95 17.81 -4.74
C ALA A 202 -19.92 16.78 -5.36
N ASP A 203 -20.32 17.00 -6.62
CA ASP A 203 -21.15 16.12 -7.45
C ASP A 203 -20.33 15.08 -8.24
N LYS A 204 -19.00 15.14 -8.17
CA LYS A 204 -18.08 14.27 -8.89
C LYS A 204 -17.54 13.15 -8.00
N THR A 205 -17.20 12.05 -8.64
CA THR A 205 -16.47 10.95 -8.01
C THR A 205 -14.96 11.16 -8.19
N LEU A 206 -14.16 10.49 -7.36
CA LEU A 206 -12.71 10.40 -7.52
C LEU A 206 -12.34 10.07 -8.98
N GLU A 207 -11.41 10.83 -9.55
CA GLU A 207 -10.86 10.59 -10.89
C GLU A 207 -9.33 10.52 -10.83
N VAL A 208 -8.76 9.60 -11.59
CA VAL A 208 -7.31 9.54 -11.84
C VAL A 208 -7.05 10.07 -13.24
N TRP A 209 -6.11 11.00 -13.35
CA TRP A 209 -5.66 11.54 -14.63
C TRP A 209 -4.17 11.30 -14.80
N PHE A 210 -3.75 11.03 -16.03
CA PHE A 210 -2.35 10.86 -16.38
C PHE A 210 -2.05 11.59 -17.68
N LYS A 211 -1.04 12.47 -17.67
CA LYS A 211 -0.63 13.27 -18.85
C LYS A 211 -1.79 14.05 -19.48
N GLY A 212 -2.68 14.58 -18.64
CA GLY A 212 -3.82 15.38 -19.08
C GLY A 212 -5.03 14.58 -19.57
N GLU A 213 -4.99 13.24 -19.52
CA GLU A 213 -6.12 12.37 -19.89
C GLU A 213 -6.71 11.66 -18.67
N LYS A 214 -8.05 11.58 -18.63
CA LYS A 214 -8.75 10.81 -17.58
C LYS A 214 -8.55 9.32 -17.85
N LEU A 215 -8.06 8.60 -16.85
CA LEU A 215 -7.96 7.15 -16.91
C LEU A 215 -9.32 6.52 -16.66
N THR A 216 -9.73 5.63 -17.55
CA THR A 216 -11.00 4.90 -17.48
C THR A 216 -10.82 3.39 -17.29
N ASP A 217 -9.58 2.93 -17.35
CA ASP A 217 -9.14 1.54 -17.17
C ASP A 217 -8.61 1.27 -15.76
N VAL A 218 -8.78 2.21 -14.83
CA VAL A 218 -8.27 2.11 -13.46
C VAL A 218 -9.40 2.35 -12.46
N ASP A 219 -9.61 1.38 -11.59
CA ASP A 219 -10.53 1.45 -10.46
C ASP A 219 -9.73 1.76 -9.19
N VAL A 220 -10.12 2.80 -8.46
CA VAL A 220 -9.43 3.27 -7.25
C VAL A 220 -10.41 3.42 -6.10
N LYS A 221 -10.01 2.92 -4.92
CA LYS A 221 -10.77 3.01 -3.68
C LYS A 221 -9.89 3.56 -2.57
N LEU A 222 -10.46 4.39 -1.70
CA LEU A 222 -9.83 4.88 -0.47
C LEU A 222 -10.81 4.70 0.69
N ASP A 223 -10.42 3.93 1.70
CA ASP A 223 -11.24 3.66 2.89
C ASP A 223 -10.48 3.92 4.18
N TRP A 224 -11.22 4.05 5.28
CA TRP A 224 -10.66 3.91 6.62
C TRP A 224 -10.39 2.43 6.92
N ALA A 225 -9.31 2.16 7.65
CA ALA A 225 -8.94 0.85 8.15
C ALA A 225 -8.61 0.91 9.64
N LEU A 226 -8.78 -0.22 10.33
CA LEU A 226 -8.42 -0.44 11.74
C LEU A 226 -8.91 0.69 12.66
N GLY A 227 -10.23 0.85 12.76
CA GLY A 227 -10.82 1.84 13.68
C GLY A 227 -10.58 3.31 13.28
N ASN A 228 -10.41 3.58 11.98
CA ASN A 228 -10.13 4.90 11.41
C ASN A 228 -8.75 5.48 11.82
N GLU A 229 -7.81 4.62 12.21
CA GLU A 229 -6.43 5.04 12.48
C GLU A 229 -5.58 5.12 11.21
N TYR A 230 -5.98 4.40 10.16
CA TYR A 230 -5.28 4.30 8.89
C TYR A 230 -6.22 4.58 7.73
N MET A 231 -5.70 5.20 6.66
CA MET A 231 -6.35 5.14 5.36
C MET A 231 -5.67 4.08 4.51
N ILE A 232 -6.46 3.31 3.77
CA ILE A 232 -5.96 2.32 2.81
C ILE A 232 -6.48 2.67 1.42
N SER A 233 -5.57 2.67 0.46
CA SER A 233 -5.89 2.82 -0.96
C SER A 233 -5.64 1.50 -1.69
N THR A 234 -6.55 1.15 -2.59
CA THR A 234 -6.37 0.06 -3.54
C THR A 234 -6.59 0.57 -4.95
N VAL A 235 -5.73 0.14 -5.87
CA VAL A 235 -5.76 0.51 -7.28
C VAL A 235 -5.70 -0.77 -8.10
N VAL A 236 -6.64 -0.91 -9.04
CA VAL A 236 -6.71 -2.01 -9.99
C VAL A 236 -6.75 -1.42 -11.40
N ARG A 237 -5.76 -1.73 -12.24
CA ARG A 237 -5.90 -1.59 -13.69
C ARG A 237 -6.65 -2.80 -14.22
N ARG A 238 -7.67 -2.54 -15.03
CA ARG A 238 -8.51 -3.55 -15.67
C ARG A 238 -7.71 -4.41 -16.64
N GLY A 239 -8.21 -5.62 -16.90
CA GLY A 239 -7.61 -6.52 -17.88
C GLY A 239 -7.67 -5.98 -19.31
N GLU A 240 -6.96 -6.64 -20.22
CA GLU A 240 -6.88 -6.25 -21.64
C GLU A 240 -8.24 -6.17 -22.34
N LYS A 241 -9.25 -6.90 -21.85
CA LYS A 241 -10.62 -6.87 -22.39
C LYS A 241 -11.58 -6.06 -21.52
N GLY A 242 -11.04 -5.26 -20.60
CA GLY A 242 -11.81 -4.44 -19.67
C GLY A 242 -12.34 -5.20 -18.46
N GLU A 243 -11.76 -6.36 -18.13
CA GLU A 243 -12.15 -7.14 -16.95
C GLU A 243 -11.92 -6.34 -15.66
N VAL A 244 -12.93 -6.29 -14.81
CA VAL A 244 -12.88 -5.64 -13.49
C VAL A 244 -12.65 -6.70 -12.42
N LEU A 245 -11.92 -6.36 -11.37
CA LEU A 245 -11.81 -7.19 -10.17
C LEU A 245 -12.67 -6.61 -9.05
N ASP A 246 -13.39 -7.49 -8.34
CA ASP A 246 -14.03 -7.13 -7.09
C ASP A 246 -12.97 -6.96 -5.99
N VAL A 247 -13.08 -5.90 -5.19
CA VAL A 247 -12.14 -5.58 -4.11
C VAL A 247 -12.91 -5.66 -2.79
N PRO A 248 -12.84 -6.82 -2.10
CA PRO A 248 -13.57 -7.01 -0.85
C PRO A 248 -12.99 -6.15 0.28
N GLU A 249 -13.74 -6.04 1.37
CA GLU A 249 -13.22 -5.41 2.58
C GLU A 249 -11.97 -6.14 3.11
N PRO A 250 -10.97 -5.40 3.63
CA PRO A 250 -9.77 -6.01 4.19
C PRO A 250 -10.08 -6.94 5.36
N GLN A 251 -9.43 -8.10 5.39
CA GLN A 251 -9.46 -9.01 6.53
C GLN A 251 -8.26 -8.74 7.43
N SER A 252 -8.51 -8.46 8.70
CA SER A 252 -7.45 -8.37 9.71
C SER A 252 -6.99 -9.76 10.08
N LEU A 253 -5.68 -9.99 10.05
CA LEU A 253 -5.06 -11.22 10.54
C LEU A 253 -4.26 -10.89 11.79
N ASP A 254 -4.49 -11.65 12.86
CA ASP A 254 -3.58 -11.62 14.01
C ASP A 254 -2.29 -12.40 13.70
N LEU A 255 -1.20 -12.07 14.40
CA LEU A 255 0.08 -12.76 14.22
C LEU A 255 -0.03 -14.25 14.59
N GLU A 256 -0.70 -14.60 15.69
CA GLU A 256 -0.87 -16.00 16.08
C GLU A 256 -1.71 -16.77 15.08
N GLU A 257 -2.77 -16.17 14.54
CA GLU A 257 -3.58 -16.78 13.47
C GLU A 257 -2.76 -17.00 12.19
N THR A 258 -1.88 -16.04 11.87
CA THR A 258 -0.95 -16.14 10.73
C THR A 258 0.04 -17.28 10.93
N LEU A 259 0.62 -17.42 12.14
CA LEU A 259 1.55 -18.49 12.46
C LEU A 259 0.87 -19.85 12.47
N ALA A 260 -0.31 -19.97 13.11
CA ALA A 260 -1.09 -21.20 13.10
C ALA A 260 -1.48 -21.63 11.68
N SER A 261 -1.89 -20.67 10.84
CA SER A 261 -2.19 -20.93 9.43
C SER A 261 -0.96 -21.41 8.65
N ALA A 262 0.21 -20.82 8.90
CA ALA A 262 1.45 -21.22 8.25
C ALA A 262 1.89 -22.65 8.65
N GLU A 263 1.75 -22.99 9.93
CA GLU A 263 2.08 -24.31 10.46
C GLU A 263 1.11 -25.38 9.98
N ALA A 264 -0.19 -25.07 9.92
CA ALA A 264 -1.17 -25.98 9.32
C ALA A 264 -0.84 -26.28 7.85
N LEU A 265 -0.40 -25.29 7.08
CA LEU A 265 0.03 -25.49 5.69
C LEU A 265 1.31 -26.33 5.56
N LEU A 266 2.23 -26.25 6.53
CA LEU A 266 3.39 -27.17 6.57
C LEU A 266 2.91 -28.62 6.74
N GLU A 267 1.99 -28.87 7.67
CA GLU A 267 1.44 -30.21 7.91
C GLU A 267 0.64 -30.74 6.71
N GLU A 268 -0.25 -29.91 6.15
CA GLU A 268 -1.12 -30.27 5.02
C GLU A 268 -0.34 -30.58 3.74
N LEU A 269 0.76 -29.87 3.50
CA LEU A 269 1.60 -30.03 2.31
C LEU A 269 2.79 -30.99 2.52
N GLY A 270 2.90 -31.58 3.72
CA GLY A 270 3.88 -32.63 4.03
C GLY A 270 5.32 -32.13 4.22
N GLU A 271 5.51 -30.95 4.81
CA GLU A 271 6.80 -30.32 5.11
C GLU A 271 7.23 -30.37 6.58
#